data_AF-A0A929YXK6-F1
#
_entry.id   AF-A0A929YXK6-F1
#
_cell.length_a   1.000
_cell.length_b   1.000
_cell.length_c   1.000
_cell.angle_alpha   90.00
_cell.angle_beta   90.00
_cell.angle_gamma   90.00
#
_symmetry.space_group_name_H-M   'P 1'
#
loop_
_entity.id
_entity.type
_entity.pdbx_description
1 polymer ?
#
loop_
_entity_poly.entity_id
_entity_poly.type
_entity_poly.pdbx_seq_one_letter_code
_entity_poly.pdbx_strand_id
1 'polypeptide(L)'
;IDGVTDSKKLSKKKRVALYDKILEECVGYGIGIVDNVKIDEINIKQASRLAMKIAISNIKDSSGNKVSGDFLITDAEKVDVDIPQLNLIHGDELSYVVSCASIIAKEYRDNMFVEYEEKYPNYNFIKNVGYGTKDHYKGIDEFGVTPIHRVTFLKKYFEKKKENES
;
A
#
# COMPACT_ATOMS: atom_id res chain seq x y z
N ILE A 1 -2.38 -20.91 -7.24
CA ILE A 1 -3.55 -20.61 -6.36
C ILE A 1 -4.74 -20.11 -7.18
N ASP A 2 -5.83 -20.88 -7.20
CA ASP A 2 -7.05 -20.51 -7.94
C ASP A 2 -7.77 -19.29 -7.33
N GLY A 3 -8.36 -18.47 -8.20
CA GLY A 3 -9.18 -17.32 -7.79
C GLY A 3 -8.40 -16.06 -7.43
N VAL A 4 -7.08 -16.06 -7.60
CA VAL A 4 -6.24 -14.85 -7.58
C VAL A 4 -6.58 -13.96 -8.77
N THR A 5 -6.82 -12.68 -8.50
CA THR A 5 -7.09 -11.61 -9.49
C THR A 5 -6.85 -10.26 -8.80
N ASP A 6 -7.22 -9.15 -9.44
CA ASP A 6 -7.14 -7.80 -8.86
C ASP A 6 -7.74 -7.77 -7.44
N SER A 7 -6.89 -7.39 -6.48
CA SER A 7 -7.20 -7.27 -5.05
C SER A 7 -8.44 -6.41 -4.75
N LYS A 8 -8.78 -5.46 -5.63
CA LYS A 8 -9.94 -4.56 -5.49
C LYS A 8 -11.25 -5.23 -5.88
N LYS A 9 -11.20 -6.23 -6.76
CA LYS A 9 -12.37 -7.01 -7.20
C LYS A 9 -12.74 -8.12 -6.20
N LEU A 10 -11.86 -8.40 -5.23
CA LEU A 10 -12.06 -9.42 -4.21
C LEU A 10 -12.77 -8.88 -2.97
N SER A 11 -13.71 -9.66 -2.43
CA SER A 11 -14.27 -9.39 -1.10
C SER A 11 -13.20 -9.55 -0.02
N LYS A 12 -13.31 -8.82 1.10
CA LYS A 12 -12.34 -8.90 2.21
C LYS A 12 -12.12 -10.35 2.66
N LYS A 13 -13.19 -11.12 2.86
CA LYS A 13 -13.11 -12.54 3.26
C LYS A 13 -12.30 -13.39 2.28
N LYS A 14 -12.53 -13.23 0.96
CA LYS A 14 -11.79 -13.98 -0.06
C LYS A 14 -10.33 -13.53 -0.12
N ARG A 15 -10.08 -12.23 0.04
CA ARG A 15 -8.73 -11.65 -0.01
C ARG A 15 -7.86 -12.10 1.17
N VAL A 16 -8.40 -12.15 2.40
CA VAL A 16 -7.72 -12.71 3.58
C VAL A 16 -7.33 -14.17 3.32
N ALA A 17 -8.27 -15.00 2.86
CA ALA A 17 -7.98 -16.41 2.58
C ALA A 17 -6.92 -16.59 1.48
N LEU A 18 -6.92 -15.73 0.46
CA LEU A 18 -5.88 -15.74 -0.57
C LEU A 18 -4.54 -15.23 -0.04
N TYR A 19 -4.53 -14.22 0.82
CA TYR A 19 -3.32 -13.71 1.45
C TYR A 19 -2.58 -14.82 2.20
N ASP A 20 -3.27 -15.53 3.10
CA ASP A 20 -2.67 -16.62 3.88
C ASP A 20 -2.10 -17.71 2.96
N LYS A 21 -2.88 -18.10 1.95
CA LYS A 21 -2.47 -19.13 0.98
C LYS A 21 -1.29 -18.69 0.10
N ILE A 22 -1.23 -17.42 -0.30
CA ILE A 22 -0.10 -16.88 -1.05
C ILE A 22 1.17 -16.93 -0.19
N LEU A 23 1.10 -16.52 1.07
CA LEU A 23 2.26 -16.55 1.95
C LEU A 23 2.76 -17.98 2.21
N GLU A 24 1.83 -18.94 2.33
CA GLU A 24 2.15 -20.36 2.52
C GLU A 24 2.82 -20.98 1.29
N GLU A 25 2.32 -20.70 0.07
CA GLU A 25 2.79 -21.33 -1.16
C GLU A 25 3.93 -20.58 -1.87
N CYS A 26 4.20 -19.31 -1.53
CA CYS A 26 5.22 -18.53 -2.23
C CYS A 26 6.64 -18.99 -1.89
N VAL A 27 7.55 -18.88 -2.87
CA VAL A 27 8.99 -19.13 -2.66
C VAL A 27 9.59 -18.10 -1.70
N GLY A 28 9.07 -16.87 -1.74
CA GLY A 28 9.43 -15.81 -0.82
C GLY A 28 8.66 -14.53 -1.12
N TYR A 29 8.58 -13.66 -0.13
CA TYR A 29 7.94 -12.36 -0.26
C TYR A 29 8.72 -11.30 0.52
N GLY A 30 8.55 -10.04 0.13
CA GLY A 30 9.16 -8.90 0.79
C GLY A 30 8.17 -7.75 0.88
N ILE A 31 8.20 -7.02 1.99
CA ILE A 31 7.37 -5.85 2.23
C ILE A 31 8.26 -4.61 2.22
N GLY A 32 7.83 -3.59 1.49
CA GLY A 32 8.45 -2.27 1.49
C GLY A 32 7.49 -1.21 1.99
N ILE A 33 7.92 -0.47 3.01
CA ILE A 33 7.14 0.60 3.64
C ILE A 33 7.95 1.89 3.51
N VAL A 34 7.27 2.95 3.08
CA VAL A 34 7.80 4.32 3.08
C VAL A 34 6.82 5.18 3.86
N ASP A 35 7.31 5.87 4.88
CA ASP A 35 6.47 6.67 5.77
C ASP A 35 5.95 7.96 5.11
N ASN A 36 4.98 8.58 5.79
CA ASN A 36 4.35 9.81 5.32
C ASN A 36 5.32 10.99 5.20
N VAL A 37 6.33 11.07 6.09
CA VAL A 37 7.34 12.15 6.06
C VAL A 37 8.14 12.05 4.77
N LYS A 38 8.66 10.86 4.46
CA LYS A 38 9.39 10.62 3.22
C LYS A 38 8.50 10.85 2.00
N ILE A 39 7.23 10.44 2.03
CA ILE A 39 6.28 10.70 0.94
C ILE A 39 6.09 12.20 0.70
N ASP A 40 5.97 12.99 1.76
CA ASP A 40 5.86 14.45 1.67
C ASP A 40 7.14 15.09 1.10
N GLU A 41 8.32 14.51 1.37
CA GLU A 41 9.61 14.95 0.83
C GLU A 41 9.80 14.63 -0.67
N ILE A 42 9.55 13.38 -1.08
CA ILE A 42 9.94 12.88 -2.41
C ILE A 42 8.77 12.69 -3.37
N ASN A 43 7.55 13.03 -2.97
CA ASN A 43 6.27 12.75 -3.63
C ASN A 43 5.90 11.27 -3.70
N ILE A 44 4.59 11.01 -3.91
CA ILE A 44 4.02 9.65 -3.88
C ILE A 44 4.57 8.74 -4.98
N LYS A 45 4.93 9.28 -6.15
CA LYS A 45 5.42 8.45 -7.25
C LYS A 45 6.81 7.89 -6.94
N GLN A 46 7.71 8.72 -6.43
CA GLN A 46 9.04 8.26 -6.04
C GLN A 46 8.99 7.40 -4.77
N ALA A 47 8.09 7.72 -3.83
CA ALA A 47 7.88 6.89 -2.65
C ALA A 47 7.37 5.49 -3.01
N SER A 48 6.47 5.36 -3.98
CA SER A 48 6.04 4.04 -4.48
C SER A 48 7.20 3.24 -5.06
N ARG A 49 8.07 3.86 -5.86
CA ARG A 49 9.26 3.19 -6.42
C ARG A 49 10.28 2.80 -5.35
N LEU A 50 10.46 3.67 -4.36
CA LEU A 50 11.31 3.38 -3.20
C LEU A 50 10.75 2.20 -2.39
N ALA A 51 9.43 2.16 -2.15
CA ALA A 51 8.78 1.04 -1.49
C ALA A 51 8.96 -0.27 -2.28
N MET A 52 8.83 -0.24 -3.61
CA MET A 52 9.11 -1.41 -4.46
C MET A 52 10.56 -1.87 -4.35
N LYS A 53 11.54 -0.94 -4.37
CA LYS A 53 12.96 -1.25 -4.21
C LYS A 53 13.25 -1.90 -2.85
N ILE A 54 12.66 -1.36 -1.77
CA ILE A 54 12.76 -1.94 -0.43
C ILE A 54 12.14 -3.33 -0.39
N ALA A 55 10.95 -3.51 -0.97
CA ALA A 55 10.26 -4.80 -1.03
C ALA A 55 11.12 -5.87 -1.70
N ILE A 56 11.76 -5.55 -2.84
CA ILE A 56 12.69 -6.44 -3.55
C ILE A 56 13.89 -6.81 -2.66
N SER A 57 14.46 -5.85 -1.94
CA SER A 57 15.60 -6.12 -1.05
C SER A 57 15.24 -6.97 0.18
N ASN A 58 13.95 -6.97 0.56
CA ASN A 58 13.42 -7.66 1.73
C ASN A 58 12.86 -9.06 1.42
N ILE A 59 12.94 -9.54 0.17
CA ILE A 59 12.38 -10.85 -0.18
C ILE A 59 13.13 -11.96 0.55
N LYS A 60 12.37 -12.73 1.35
CA LYS A 60 12.87 -13.89 2.08
C LYS A 60 11.92 -15.08 1.94
N ASP A 61 12.47 -16.28 2.03
CA ASP A 61 11.69 -17.52 2.14
C ASP A 61 11.13 -17.71 3.57
N SER A 62 10.36 -18.78 3.76
CA SER A 62 9.77 -19.14 5.06
C SER A 62 10.81 -19.49 6.14
N SER A 63 12.05 -19.77 5.76
CA SER A 63 13.18 -20.01 6.67
C SER A 63 14.01 -18.75 6.94
N GLY A 64 13.63 -17.61 6.36
CA GLY A 64 14.31 -16.32 6.52
C GLY A 64 15.53 -16.13 5.62
N ASN A 65 15.79 -17.04 4.67
CA ASN A 65 16.88 -16.90 3.71
C ASN A 65 16.50 -15.91 2.62
N LYS A 66 17.49 -15.16 2.14
CA LYS A 66 17.28 -14.20 1.05
C LYS A 66 16.93 -14.94 -0.24
N VAL A 67 15.90 -14.47 -0.93
CA VAL A 67 15.49 -14.94 -2.26
C VAL A 67 15.61 -13.80 -3.27
N SER A 68 16.09 -14.11 -4.47
CA SER A 68 16.15 -13.18 -5.60
C SER A 68 15.55 -13.83 -6.83
N GLY A 69 14.93 -13.02 -7.69
CA GLY A 69 14.45 -13.46 -9.00
C GLY A 69 15.31 -12.91 -10.13
N ASP A 70 15.35 -13.63 -11.25
CA ASP A 70 16.09 -13.23 -12.45
C ASP A 70 15.36 -12.16 -13.30
N PHE A 71 14.05 -11.99 -13.04
CA PHE A 71 13.19 -11.09 -13.80
C PHE A 71 12.10 -10.47 -12.91
N LEU A 72 11.82 -9.19 -13.12
CA LEU A 72 10.84 -8.41 -12.37
C LEU A 72 9.61 -8.10 -13.24
N ILE A 73 8.41 -8.34 -12.72
CA ILE A 73 7.17 -7.89 -13.36
C ILE A 73 6.48 -6.90 -12.43
N THR A 74 6.13 -5.72 -12.93
CA THR A 74 5.45 -4.67 -12.15
C THR A 74 4.17 -4.20 -12.84
N ASP A 75 3.29 -3.57 -12.05
CA ASP A 75 2.16 -2.81 -12.56
C ASP A 75 2.60 -1.36 -12.89
N ALA A 76 2.72 -1.08 -14.18
CA ALA A 76 3.03 0.20 -14.85
C ALA A 76 4.35 0.91 -14.47
N GLU A 77 4.92 0.68 -13.30
CA GLU A 77 6.06 1.45 -12.77
C GLU A 77 7.40 0.75 -12.99
N LYS A 78 8.37 1.48 -13.55
CA LYS A 78 9.76 1.05 -13.64
C LYS A 78 10.48 1.26 -12.31
N VAL A 79 11.16 0.23 -11.82
CA VAL A 79 11.94 0.27 -10.57
C VAL A 79 13.43 0.38 -10.90
N ASP A 80 14.14 1.24 -10.18
CA ASP A 80 15.58 1.47 -10.34
C ASP A 80 16.40 0.40 -9.62
N VAL A 81 16.46 -0.79 -10.24
CA VAL A 81 17.21 -1.97 -9.82
C VAL A 81 17.88 -2.63 -11.03
N ASP A 82 18.99 -3.32 -10.78
CA ASP A 82 19.72 -4.10 -11.78
C ASP A 82 19.11 -5.49 -11.96
N ILE A 83 17.80 -5.52 -12.28
CA ILE A 83 17.04 -6.74 -12.57
C ILE A 83 16.26 -6.46 -13.87
N PRO A 84 16.38 -7.32 -14.90
CA PRO A 84 15.55 -7.23 -16.10
C PRO A 84 14.07 -7.17 -15.74
N GLN A 85 13.31 -6.25 -16.36
CA GLN A 85 11.94 -5.99 -15.93
C GLN A 85 10.94 -5.77 -17.07
N LEU A 86 9.70 -6.19 -16.83
CA LEU A 86 8.51 -5.93 -17.65
C LEU A 86 7.49 -5.13 -16.83
N ASN A 87 7.16 -3.93 -17.30
CA ASN A 87 6.22 -3.04 -16.63
C ASN A 87 4.89 -3.05 -17.39
N LEU A 88 3.91 -3.82 -16.88
CA LEU A 88 2.63 -4.05 -17.54
C LEU A 88 1.61 -2.98 -17.16
N ILE A 89 0.90 -2.42 -18.14
CA ILE A 89 -0.30 -1.62 -17.85
C ILE A 89 -1.40 -2.60 -17.42
N HIS A 90 -2.01 -2.39 -16.25
CA HIS A 90 -2.96 -3.33 -15.64
C HIS A 90 -2.31 -4.68 -15.28
N GLY A 91 -1.09 -4.61 -14.72
CA GLY A 91 -0.32 -5.80 -14.37
C GLY A 91 -1.04 -6.68 -13.36
N ASP A 92 -1.83 -6.10 -12.45
CA ASP A 92 -2.64 -6.81 -11.45
C ASP A 92 -3.78 -7.64 -12.06
N GLU A 93 -4.19 -7.35 -13.29
CA GLU A 93 -5.16 -8.14 -14.06
C GLU A 93 -4.50 -9.14 -15.01
N LEU A 94 -3.33 -8.79 -15.55
CA LEU A 94 -2.65 -9.55 -16.62
C LEU A 94 -1.59 -10.53 -16.13
N SER A 95 -1.05 -10.35 -14.92
CA SER A 95 0.05 -11.14 -14.40
C SER A 95 -0.25 -11.72 -13.02
N TYR A 96 -0.25 -13.05 -12.94
CA TYR A 96 -0.50 -13.80 -11.72
C TYR A 96 0.40 -13.35 -10.55
N VAL A 97 1.69 -13.12 -10.80
CA VAL A 97 2.65 -12.70 -9.76
C VAL A 97 2.36 -11.29 -9.27
N VAL A 98 1.95 -10.38 -10.16
CA VAL A 98 1.57 -9.02 -9.80
C VAL A 98 0.24 -9.02 -9.04
N SER A 99 -0.73 -9.84 -9.44
CA SER A 99 -1.97 -10.04 -8.68
C SER A 99 -1.68 -10.51 -7.25
N CYS A 100 -0.83 -11.53 -7.07
CA CYS A 100 -0.40 -12.01 -5.75
C CYS A 100 0.26 -10.90 -4.91
N ALA A 101 1.21 -10.16 -5.49
CA ALA A 101 1.87 -9.04 -4.81
C ALA A 101 0.88 -7.94 -4.41
N SER A 102 -0.12 -7.64 -5.26
CA SER A 102 -1.17 -6.66 -4.96
C SER A 102 -2.04 -7.08 -3.77
N ILE A 103 -2.36 -8.37 -3.65
CA ILE A 103 -3.14 -8.93 -2.53
C ILE A 103 -2.33 -8.80 -1.24
N ILE A 104 -1.05 -9.18 -1.26
CA ILE A 104 -0.14 -9.03 -0.11
C ILE A 104 -0.07 -7.57 0.33
N ALA A 105 0.22 -6.65 -0.60
CA ALA A 105 0.35 -5.24 -0.30
C ALA A 105 -0.95 -4.64 0.27
N LYS A 106 -2.10 -5.04 -0.28
CA LYS A 106 -3.42 -4.55 0.15
C LYS A 106 -3.77 -5.03 1.56
N GLU A 107 -3.65 -6.31 1.85
CA GLU A 107 -3.96 -6.85 3.18
C GLU A 107 -2.99 -6.35 4.23
N TYR A 108 -1.70 -6.27 3.90
CA TYR A 108 -0.70 -5.71 4.79
C TYR A 108 -1.03 -4.25 5.16
N ARG A 109 -1.35 -3.40 4.18
CA ARG A 109 -1.75 -2.01 4.42
C ARG A 109 -3.04 -1.92 5.24
N ASP A 110 -4.06 -2.71 4.90
CA ASP A 110 -5.35 -2.64 5.59
C ASP A 110 -5.20 -3.03 7.08
N ASN A 111 -4.33 -4.01 7.39
CA ASN A 111 -4.00 -4.38 8.77
C ASN A 111 -3.30 -3.25 9.54
N MET A 112 -2.37 -2.52 8.90
CA MET A 112 -1.75 -1.34 9.53
C MET A 112 -2.79 -0.29 9.94
N PHE A 113 -3.88 -0.13 9.17
CA PHE A 113 -4.94 0.83 9.51
C PHE A 113 -5.85 0.35 10.65
N VAL A 114 -5.88 -0.95 10.95
CA VAL A 114 -6.51 -1.47 12.17
C VAL A 114 -5.71 -1.02 13.39
N GLU A 115 -4.39 -1.16 13.36
CA GLU A 115 -3.49 -0.67 14.42
C GLU A 115 -3.57 0.86 14.57
N TYR A 116 -3.71 1.59 13.46
CA TYR A 116 -3.87 3.04 13.49
C TYR A 116 -5.20 3.50 14.06
N GLU A 117 -6.29 2.74 13.90
CA GLU A 117 -7.57 3.06 14.56
C GLU A 117 -7.40 3.01 16.08
N GLU A 118 -6.70 2.00 16.61
CA GLU A 118 -6.45 1.88 18.05
C GLU A 118 -5.61 3.03 18.58
N LYS A 119 -4.57 3.43 17.83
CA LYS A 119 -3.66 4.52 18.22
C LYS A 119 -4.26 5.92 18.04
N TYR A 120 -5.11 6.08 17.03
CA TYR A 120 -5.71 7.35 16.63
C TYR A 120 -7.21 7.15 16.40
N PRO A 121 -8.02 7.09 17.48
CA PRO A 121 -9.46 6.91 17.36
C PRO A 121 -10.14 8.14 16.72
N ASN A 122 -11.36 7.97 16.23
CA ASN A 122 -12.26 9.00 15.68
C ASN A 122 -11.99 9.46 14.23
N TYR A 123 -11.07 8.82 13.52
CA TYR A 123 -10.81 9.10 12.09
C TYR A 123 -11.48 8.09 11.15
N ASN A 124 -12.13 7.04 11.67
CA ASN A 124 -12.81 5.97 10.91
C ASN A 124 -11.87 5.22 9.94
N PHE A 125 -10.63 4.99 10.37
CA PHE A 125 -9.56 4.33 9.62
C PHE A 125 -9.93 2.90 9.21
N ILE A 126 -10.74 2.20 10.01
CA ILE A 126 -11.26 0.86 9.64
C ILE A 126 -12.00 0.86 8.31
N LYS A 127 -12.75 1.93 8.01
CA LYS A 127 -13.52 2.02 6.76
C LYS A 127 -12.77 2.75 5.65
N ASN A 128 -12.09 3.85 5.98
CA ASN A 128 -11.49 4.71 4.96
C ASN A 128 -10.03 4.40 4.65
N VAL A 129 -9.32 3.63 5.48
CA VAL A 129 -7.89 3.28 5.30
C VAL A 129 -7.01 4.47 4.88
N GLY A 130 -7.29 5.65 5.43
CA GLY A 130 -6.57 6.90 5.19
C GLY A 130 -6.99 7.66 3.92
N TYR A 131 -7.99 7.20 3.17
CA TYR A 131 -8.57 7.97 2.06
C TYR A 131 -9.35 9.18 2.61
N GLY A 132 -9.30 10.31 1.88
CA GLY A 132 -9.98 11.56 2.26
C GLY A 132 -11.50 11.50 2.09
N THR A 133 -12.17 10.70 2.93
CA THR A 133 -13.64 10.64 3.01
C THR A 133 -14.16 11.75 3.91
N LYS A 134 -15.49 12.00 3.86
CA LYS A 134 -16.13 12.98 4.76
C LYS A 134 -15.85 12.67 6.23
N ASP A 135 -15.95 11.39 6.62
CA ASP A 135 -15.70 10.97 8.01
C ASP A 135 -14.23 11.20 8.42
N HIS A 136 -13.28 10.98 7.49
CA HIS A 136 -11.87 11.22 7.78
C HIS A 136 -11.59 12.71 8.00
N TYR A 137 -12.13 13.57 7.12
CA TYR A 137 -11.98 15.02 7.27
C TYR A 137 -12.67 15.56 8.52
N LYS A 138 -13.82 14.98 8.90
CA LYS A 138 -14.47 15.29 10.19
C LYS A 138 -13.53 14.99 11.36
N GLY A 139 -12.87 13.83 11.36
CA GLY A 139 -11.87 13.49 12.38
C GLY A 139 -10.70 14.49 12.40
N ILE A 140 -10.22 14.91 11.23
CA ILE A 140 -9.17 15.94 11.11
C ILE A 140 -9.64 17.29 11.68
N ASP A 141 -10.88 17.68 11.44
CA ASP A 141 -11.43 18.93 11.93
C ASP A 141 -11.62 18.94 13.46
N GLU A 142 -12.08 17.83 14.02
CA GLU A 142 -12.41 17.71 15.44
C GLU A 142 -11.18 17.39 16.32
N PHE A 143 -10.24 16.58 15.81
CA PHE A 143 -9.12 16.03 16.60
C PHE A 143 -7.75 16.44 16.06
N GLY A 144 -7.69 17.12 14.92
CA GLY A 144 -6.44 17.60 14.31
C GLY A 144 -5.72 16.55 13.46
N VAL A 145 -4.60 16.95 12.88
CA VAL A 145 -3.75 16.09 12.05
C VAL A 145 -2.88 15.20 12.94
N THR A 146 -2.87 13.90 12.66
CA THR A 146 -2.03 12.92 13.39
C THR A 146 -0.67 12.70 12.70
N PRO A 147 0.33 12.11 13.39
CA PRO A 147 1.65 11.84 12.82
C PRO A 147 1.68 10.92 11.59
N ILE A 148 0.61 10.18 11.28
CA ILE A 148 0.53 9.29 10.11
C ILE A 148 -0.05 9.97 8.86
N HIS A 149 -0.54 11.21 8.99
CA HIS A 149 -1.07 11.95 7.84
C HIS A 149 0.05 12.47 6.94
N ARG A 150 -0.22 12.47 5.63
CA ARG A 150 0.62 13.12 4.62
C ARG A 150 0.20 14.58 4.52
N VAL A 151 0.96 15.47 5.13
CA VAL A 151 0.57 16.88 5.29
C VAL A 151 0.46 17.57 3.93
N THR A 152 1.30 17.18 2.96
CA THR A 152 1.25 17.78 1.61
C THR A 152 -0.06 17.47 0.87
N PHE A 153 -0.74 16.37 1.22
CA PHE A 153 -2.02 15.97 0.63
C PHE A 153 -3.20 16.75 1.22
N LEU A 154 -3.06 17.33 2.41
CA LEU A 154 -4.11 18.09 3.09
C LEU A 154 -4.13 19.59 2.72
N LYS A 155 -3.14 20.09 1.96
CA LYS A 155 -3.04 21.51 1.60
C LYS A 155 -4.33 22.06 0.99
N LYS A 156 -4.83 21.42 -0.06
CA LYS A 156 -6.08 21.81 -0.76
C LYS A 156 -7.31 21.76 0.14
N TYR A 157 -7.32 20.82 1.09
CA TYR A 157 -8.42 20.72 2.05
C TYR A 157 -8.45 21.94 2.99
N PHE A 158 -7.29 22.28 3.56
CA PHE A 158 -7.18 23.44 4.45
C PHE A 158 -7.33 24.78 3.74
N GLU A 159 -6.87 24.91 2.49
CA GLU A 159 -7.10 26.10 1.65
C GLU A 159 -8.60 26.34 1.45
N LYS A 160 -9.33 25.30 1.00
CA LYS A 160 -10.78 25.39 0.80
C LYS A 160 -11.55 25.68 2.08
N LYS A 161 -11.09 25.17 3.22
CA LYS A 161 -11.72 25.44 4.52
C LYS A 161 -11.59 26.91 4.90
N LYS A 162 -10.40 27.50 4.76
CA LYS A 162 -10.17 28.93 5.01
C LYS A 162 -11.02 29.83 4.13
N GLU A 163 -11.20 29.46 2.86
CA GLU A 163 -12.08 30.19 1.92
C GLU A 163 -13.55 30.18 2.35
N ASN A 164 -14.05 29.10 2.98
CA ASN A 164 -15.44 29.01 3.44
C ASN A 164 -15.66 29.68 4.81
N GLU A 165 -14.59 29.94 5.57
CA GLU A 165 -14.61 30.59 6.87
C GLU A 165 -14.34 32.11 6.79
N SER A 166 -13.95 32.60 5.60
CA SER A 166 -13.72 34.02 5.28
C SER A 166 -14.94 34.66 4.64
#